data_AF-A0A226QQU2-F1
#
_entry.id   AF-A0A226QQU2-F1
#
_cell.length_a   1.000
_cell.length_b   1.000
_cell.length_c   1.000
_cell.angle_alpha   90.00
_cell.angle_beta   90.00
_cell.angle_gamma   90.00
#
_symmetry.space_group_name_H-M   'P 1'
#
loop_
_entity.id
_entity.type
_entity.pdbx_description
1 polymer ?
#
loop_
_entity_poly.entity_id
_entity_poly.type
_entity_poly.pdbx_seq_one_letter_code
_entity_poly.pdbx_strand_id
1 'polypeptide(L)'
;MPFKDPVTGETHYIDVSKVDKLVLEPIKVMDMKTQEIEQLRLQLYNIENEIYLTGTLFNKYRATIMIPVEILEQILYDIVNSAEYISLEDEPRFSEYVTRVYQEIAKQYYVHKIYPLQKKSVESNGLGFIIDSRTKTEIGTFESIEIEPKSELTVTYWLKHVLILPSYTEQFVQNTNDYFYAYYDPQSNQVYIIDSFQYIDMNITDTDFRNMITIKNATLSLEEFPNTHFRYSMITQAIKDKALLQAIDESSSDYEEQIRQFCENRFSILQEAKQQAKKEKIYHQFADIELEI
;
A
#
# COMPACT_ATOMS: atom_id res chain seq x y z
N MET A 1 5.42 27.50 -21.22
CA MET A 1 3.98 27.52 -21.64
C MET A 1 3.23 28.69 -20.99
N PRO A 2 2.36 29.45 -21.69
CA PRO A 2 1.56 30.54 -21.09
C PRO A 2 0.35 30.01 -20.31
N PHE A 3 0.05 30.56 -19.14
CA PHE A 3 -1.15 30.28 -18.34
C PHE A 3 -1.85 31.58 -17.91
N LYS A 4 -3.14 31.50 -17.61
CA LYS A 4 -3.88 32.64 -17.05
C LYS A 4 -3.86 32.57 -15.54
N ASP A 5 -3.44 33.64 -14.88
CA ASP A 5 -3.58 33.77 -13.44
C ASP A 5 -5.08 33.76 -13.09
N PRO A 6 -5.55 32.83 -12.24
CA PRO A 6 -6.96 32.73 -11.88
C PRO A 6 -7.48 33.91 -11.04
N VAL A 7 -6.59 34.66 -10.39
CA VAL A 7 -6.89 35.82 -9.55
C VAL A 7 -6.87 37.12 -10.36
N THR A 8 -5.86 37.31 -11.22
CA THR A 8 -5.67 38.57 -11.96
C THR A 8 -6.17 38.52 -13.40
N GLY A 9 -6.32 37.34 -13.98
CA GLY A 9 -6.70 37.12 -15.38
C GLY A 9 -5.57 37.41 -16.38
N GLU A 10 -4.38 37.81 -15.91
CA GLU A 10 -3.22 38.11 -16.74
C GLU A 10 -2.58 36.83 -17.28
N THR A 11 -1.90 36.93 -18.44
CA THR A 11 -1.18 35.80 -19.02
C THR A 11 0.25 35.79 -18.49
N HIS A 12 0.58 34.77 -17.71
CA HIS A 12 1.91 34.51 -17.18
C HIS A 12 2.57 33.35 -17.94
N TYR A 13 3.87 33.18 -17.73
CA TYR A 13 4.65 32.06 -18.26
C TYR A 13 5.33 31.33 -17.11
N ILE A 14 5.38 30.01 -17.19
CA ILE A 14 6.18 29.21 -16.26
C ILE A 14 7.65 29.44 -16.61
N ASP A 15 8.40 30.04 -15.68
CA ASP A 15 9.82 30.31 -15.82
C ASP A 15 10.65 29.18 -15.21
N VAL A 16 10.94 28.15 -16.02
CA VAL A 16 11.74 26.97 -15.60
C VAL A 16 13.20 27.31 -15.28
N SER A 17 13.68 28.51 -15.59
CA SER A 17 15.00 28.98 -15.13
C SER A 17 15.05 29.21 -13.61
N LYS A 18 13.89 29.30 -12.96
CA LYS A 18 13.73 29.49 -11.51
C LYS A 18 13.28 28.23 -10.76
N VAL A 19 13.40 27.05 -11.39
CA VAL A 19 12.97 25.78 -10.78
C VAL A 19 13.69 25.50 -9.46
N ASP A 20 14.91 26.00 -9.32
CA ASP A 20 15.77 25.90 -8.13
C ASP A 20 15.19 26.63 -6.91
N LYS A 21 14.24 27.54 -7.13
CA LYS A 21 13.53 28.27 -6.07
C LYS A 21 12.25 27.57 -5.59
N LEU A 22 11.80 26.52 -6.28
CA LEU A 22 10.65 25.74 -5.83
C LEU A 22 11.03 24.98 -4.57
N VAL A 23 10.29 25.23 -3.49
CA VAL A 23 10.45 24.49 -2.24
C VAL A 23 9.60 23.25 -2.35
N LEU A 24 10.26 22.09 -2.33
CA LEU A 24 9.58 20.80 -2.32
C LEU A 24 9.36 20.32 -0.89
N GLU A 25 8.18 19.74 -0.62
CA GLU A 25 7.91 19.13 0.67
C GLU A 25 8.72 17.84 0.85
N PRO A 26 9.36 17.64 2.03
CA PRO A 26 10.07 16.40 2.30
C PRO A 26 9.09 15.25 2.45
N ILE A 27 9.43 14.11 1.86
CA ILE A 27 8.61 12.90 1.95
C ILE A 27 9.08 12.07 3.14
N LYS A 28 8.14 11.69 4.01
CA LYS A 28 8.45 10.76 5.10
C LYS A 28 8.73 9.38 4.53
N VAL A 29 9.75 8.73 5.03
CA VAL A 29 10.10 7.35 4.66
C VAL A 29 10.40 6.55 5.92
N MET A 30 10.01 5.28 5.95
CA MET A 30 10.30 4.36 7.05
C MET A 30 11.51 3.50 6.71
N ASP A 31 12.49 3.41 7.60
CA ASP A 31 13.45 2.31 7.59
C ASP A 31 12.75 1.04 8.10
N MET A 32 12.64 0.00 7.28
CA MET A 32 11.85 -1.18 7.65
C MET A 32 12.54 -2.07 8.70
N LYS A 33 13.83 -1.89 8.94
CA LYS A 33 14.56 -2.61 9.98
C LYS A 33 14.55 -1.85 11.31
N THR A 34 14.80 -0.54 11.29
CA THR A 34 14.86 0.26 12.53
C THR A 34 13.50 0.85 12.91
N GLN A 35 12.55 0.90 11.98
CA GLN A 35 11.24 1.56 12.08
C GLN A 35 11.33 3.07 12.27
N GLU A 36 12.52 3.65 12.08
CA GLU A 36 12.72 5.08 12.17
C GLU A 36 12.11 5.75 10.94
N ILE A 37 11.38 6.83 11.19
CA ILE A 37 10.82 7.67 10.14
C ILE A 37 11.78 8.81 9.84
N GLU A 38 12.13 8.92 8.58
CA GLU A 38 13.15 9.84 8.07
C GLU A 38 12.57 10.68 6.93
N GLN A 39 13.24 11.78 6.62
CA GLN A 39 12.79 12.70 5.58
C GLN A 39 13.64 12.55 4.33
N LEU A 40 13.02 12.08 3.24
CA LEU A 40 13.55 12.22 1.90
C LEU A 40 13.40 13.68 1.48
N ARG A 41 14.51 14.41 1.50
CA ARG A 41 14.55 15.81 1.08
C ARG A 41 14.70 15.88 -0.43
N LEU A 42 13.74 16.55 -1.08
CA LEU A 42 13.71 16.72 -2.53
C LEU A 42 14.20 18.12 -2.92
N GLN A 43 14.96 18.20 -4.01
CA GLN A 43 15.43 19.47 -4.58
C GLN A 43 15.43 19.38 -6.10
N LEU A 44 14.97 20.45 -6.76
CA LEU A 44 15.08 20.61 -8.21
C LEU A 44 16.28 21.51 -8.54
N TYR A 45 16.97 21.18 -9.62
CA TYR A 45 18.03 22.01 -10.18
C TYR A 45 17.82 22.15 -11.68
N ASN A 46 18.22 23.30 -12.22
CA ASN A 46 18.35 23.49 -13.66
C ASN A 46 19.84 23.55 -14.00
N ILE A 47 20.30 22.64 -14.85
CA ILE A 47 21.67 22.61 -15.36
C ILE A 47 21.56 22.57 -16.88
N GLU A 48 22.08 23.60 -17.56
CA GLU A 48 22.14 23.65 -19.04
C GLU A 48 20.80 23.41 -19.76
N ASN A 49 19.69 23.91 -19.21
CA ASN A 49 18.31 23.69 -19.68
C ASN A 49 17.78 22.26 -19.49
N GLU A 50 18.38 21.48 -18.59
CA GLU A 50 17.84 20.20 -18.13
C GLU A 50 17.45 20.32 -16.67
N ILE A 51 16.29 19.75 -16.32
CA ILE A 51 15.80 19.77 -14.94
C ILE A 51 16.17 18.47 -14.25
N TYR A 52 16.72 18.57 -13.06
CA TYR A 52 17.16 17.44 -12.26
C TYR A 52 16.44 17.43 -10.93
N LEU A 53 15.73 16.34 -10.63
CA LEU A 53 15.18 16.07 -9.31
C LEU A 53 16.20 15.24 -8.53
N THR A 54 16.63 15.78 -7.39
CA THR A 54 17.51 15.09 -6.45
C THR A 54 16.78 14.79 -5.16
N GLY A 55 16.87 13.55 -4.71
CA GLY A 55 16.49 13.16 -3.36
C GLY A 55 17.72 12.91 -2.50
N THR A 56 17.65 13.31 -1.22
CA THR A 56 18.66 12.99 -0.22
C THR A 56 17.99 12.37 1.00
N LEU A 57 18.52 11.25 1.47
CA LEU A 57 18.04 10.53 2.65
C LEU A 57 19.19 10.25 3.62
N PHE A 58 18.92 10.34 4.93
CA PHE A 58 19.91 10.19 6.01
C PHE A 58 21.13 11.13 5.87
N ASN A 59 20.99 12.23 5.12
CA ASN A 59 22.09 13.09 4.67
C ASN A 59 23.27 12.33 4.02
N LYS A 60 23.03 11.11 3.52
CA LYS A 60 24.08 10.19 3.07
C LYS A 60 23.78 9.59 1.70
N TYR A 61 22.56 9.10 1.51
CA TYR A 61 22.15 8.46 0.27
C TYR A 61 21.50 9.50 -0.64
N ARG A 62 21.95 9.55 -1.89
CA ARG A 62 21.50 10.55 -2.85
C ARG A 62 21.22 9.89 -4.18
N ALA A 63 20.11 10.24 -4.80
CA ALA A 63 19.86 9.92 -6.20
C ALA A 63 19.39 11.17 -6.92
N THR A 64 19.73 11.24 -8.21
CA THR A 64 19.35 12.33 -9.08
C THR A 64 18.80 11.74 -10.37
N ILE A 65 17.66 12.24 -10.81
CA ILE A 65 17.05 11.87 -12.08
C ILE A 65 16.74 13.11 -12.89
N MET A 66 16.78 12.97 -14.21
CA MET A 66 16.41 14.03 -15.15
C MET A 66 14.89 14.02 -15.38
N ILE A 67 14.30 15.22 -15.39
CA ILE A 67 12.93 15.48 -15.81
C ILE A 67 13.01 16.34 -17.08
N PRO A 68 12.43 15.89 -18.21
CA PRO A 68 12.32 16.72 -19.40
C PRO A 68 11.60 18.04 -19.08
N VAL A 69 12.13 19.16 -19.56
CA VAL A 69 11.60 20.50 -19.28
C VAL A 69 10.13 20.60 -19.66
N GLU A 70 9.78 20.07 -20.83
CA GLU A 70 8.43 20.12 -21.38
C GLU A 70 7.42 19.39 -20.48
N ILE A 71 7.86 18.28 -19.87
CA ILE A 71 7.02 17.52 -18.95
C ILE A 71 6.80 18.31 -17.66
N LEU A 72 7.85 18.91 -17.10
CA LEU A 72 7.71 19.71 -15.89
C LEU A 72 6.86 20.97 -16.12
N GLU A 73 7.02 21.64 -17.26
CA GLU A 73 6.17 22.76 -17.64
C GLU A 73 4.70 22.36 -17.70
N GLN A 74 4.40 21.20 -18.29
CA GLN A 74 3.03 20.71 -18.38
C GLN A 74 2.45 20.38 -17.01
N ILE A 75 3.22 19.72 -16.14
CA ILE A 75 2.80 19.41 -14.77
C ILE A 75 2.49 20.70 -13.99
N LEU A 76 3.41 21.66 -14.01
CA LEU A 76 3.23 22.94 -13.32
C LEU A 76 2.04 23.72 -13.90
N TYR A 77 1.84 23.68 -15.21
CA TYR A 77 0.69 24.29 -15.86
C TYR A 77 -0.63 23.68 -15.38
N ASP A 78 -0.71 22.35 -15.32
CA ASP A 78 -1.91 21.65 -14.91
C ASP A 78 -2.24 21.89 -13.43
N ILE A 79 -1.22 21.95 -12.56
CA ILE A 79 -1.39 22.29 -11.14
C ILE A 79 -1.95 23.71 -10.99
N VAL A 80 -1.37 24.69 -11.68
CA VAL A 80 -1.78 26.10 -11.57
C VAL A 80 -3.21 26.32 -12.08
N ASN A 81 -3.65 25.56 -13.09
CA ASN A 81 -4.99 25.65 -13.65
C ASN A 81 -5.98 24.67 -13.01
N SER A 82 -5.57 23.87 -12.02
CA SER A 82 -6.44 23.01 -11.25
C SER A 82 -7.36 23.85 -10.35
N ALA A 83 -8.61 23.42 -10.19
CA ALA A 83 -9.52 23.99 -9.19
C ALA A 83 -9.15 23.58 -7.76
N GLU A 84 -8.33 22.55 -7.61
CA GLU A 84 -7.86 22.01 -6.34
C GLU A 84 -6.42 22.44 -6.08
N TYR A 85 -6.13 22.84 -4.84
CA TYR A 85 -4.77 23.12 -4.41
C TYR A 85 -4.02 21.80 -4.21
N ILE A 86 -3.11 21.47 -5.14
CA ILE A 86 -2.32 20.24 -5.14
C ILE A 86 -0.84 20.60 -5.05
N SER A 87 -0.13 20.00 -4.10
CA SER A 87 1.33 20.06 -3.95
C SER A 87 2.01 19.40 -5.16
N LEU A 88 3.17 19.88 -5.59
CA LEU A 88 3.86 19.30 -6.76
C LEU A 88 4.18 17.82 -6.55
N GLU A 89 4.52 17.42 -5.33
CA GLU A 89 4.85 16.05 -4.91
C GLU A 89 3.66 15.09 -4.97
N ASP A 90 2.46 15.63 -4.85
CA ASP A 90 1.20 14.89 -4.84
C ASP A 90 0.59 14.77 -6.25
N GLU A 91 1.10 15.51 -7.24
CA GLU A 91 0.66 15.39 -8.62
C GLU A 91 1.13 14.02 -9.19
N PRO A 92 0.24 13.19 -9.76
CA PRO A 92 0.56 11.82 -10.11
C PRO A 92 1.77 11.63 -11.04
N ARG A 93 1.93 12.49 -12.06
CA ARG A 93 3.05 12.41 -13.01
C ARG A 93 4.36 12.84 -12.35
N PHE A 94 4.33 13.82 -11.47
CA PHE A 94 5.52 14.20 -10.70
C PHE A 94 5.90 13.13 -9.66
N SER A 95 4.92 12.49 -9.03
CA SER A 95 5.13 11.42 -8.04
C SER A 95 5.85 10.19 -8.63
N GLU A 96 5.73 9.94 -9.93
CA GLU A 96 6.53 8.92 -10.63
C GLU A 96 8.03 9.22 -10.60
N TYR A 97 8.43 10.48 -10.78
CA TYR A 97 9.82 10.92 -10.70
C TYR A 97 10.34 10.79 -9.26
N VAL A 98 9.55 11.22 -8.29
CA VAL A 98 9.85 11.01 -6.86
C VAL A 98 10.08 9.53 -6.56
N THR A 99 9.20 8.66 -7.07
CA THR A 99 9.30 7.20 -6.91
C THR A 99 10.60 6.65 -7.47
N ARG A 100 11.02 7.11 -8.66
CA ARG A 100 12.29 6.71 -9.28
C ARG A 100 13.50 7.15 -8.46
N VAL A 101 13.51 8.38 -7.93
CA VAL A 101 14.57 8.85 -7.01
C VAL A 101 14.65 7.95 -5.79
N TYR A 102 13.51 7.65 -5.18
CA TYR A 102 13.42 6.77 -4.04
C TYR A 102 13.94 5.35 -4.35
N GLN A 103 13.58 4.77 -5.50
CA GLN A 103 14.06 3.45 -5.92
C GLN A 103 15.58 3.41 -6.08
N GLU A 104 16.19 4.45 -6.64
CA GLU A 104 17.64 4.55 -6.77
C GLU A 104 18.34 4.70 -5.41
N ILE A 105 17.75 5.44 -4.47
CA ILE A 105 18.25 5.51 -3.08
C ILE A 105 18.11 4.14 -2.39
N ALA A 106 16.99 3.44 -2.58
CA ALA A 106 16.76 2.13 -2.00
C ALA A 106 17.78 1.08 -2.49
N LYS A 107 18.19 1.13 -3.76
CA LYS A 107 19.27 0.28 -4.29
C LYS A 107 20.59 0.50 -3.56
N GLN A 108 20.91 1.74 -3.18
CA GLN A 108 22.12 2.06 -2.40
C GLN A 108 22.01 1.60 -0.94
N TYR A 109 20.79 1.47 -0.43
CA TYR A 109 20.46 1.08 0.94
C TYR A 109 19.85 -0.33 1.02
N TYR A 110 20.46 -1.26 0.27
CA TYR A 110 20.00 -2.64 0.05
C TYR A 110 19.68 -3.43 1.34
N VAL A 111 20.29 -3.06 2.46
CA VAL A 111 20.25 -3.83 3.72
C VAL A 111 18.99 -3.56 4.56
N HIS A 112 18.30 -2.44 4.36
CA HIS A 112 17.27 -1.97 5.31
C HIS A 112 15.90 -1.70 4.68
N LYS A 113 15.74 -1.87 3.35
CA LYS A 113 14.49 -1.61 2.59
C LYS A 113 13.75 -0.36 3.09
N ILE A 114 14.06 0.84 2.60
CA ILE A 114 13.27 2.03 2.99
C ILE A 114 11.89 1.95 2.35
N TYR A 115 10.82 2.48 2.94
CA TYR A 115 9.50 2.60 2.31
C TYR A 115 9.01 4.05 2.35
N PRO A 116 8.54 4.65 1.22
CA PRO A 116 8.04 6.01 1.24
C PRO A 116 6.66 6.00 1.88
N LEU A 117 6.56 6.67 3.01
CA LEU A 117 5.30 7.01 3.67
C LEU A 117 4.78 8.32 3.06
N GLN A 118 4.55 8.31 1.74
CA GLN A 118 3.51 9.20 1.21
C GLN A 118 2.19 8.82 1.88
N LYS A 119 1.17 9.68 1.79
CA LYS A 119 -0.21 9.31 2.13
C LYS A 119 -0.69 8.25 1.13
N LYS A 120 -0.11 7.06 1.22
CA LYS A 120 -0.27 5.98 0.28
C LYS A 120 -1.40 5.15 0.84
N SER A 121 -2.60 5.47 0.39
CA SER A 121 -3.62 4.46 0.34
C SER A 121 -3.08 3.41 -0.64
N VAL A 122 -2.78 2.20 -0.16
CA VAL A 122 -2.69 1.04 -1.07
C VAL A 122 -4.14 0.60 -1.28
N GLU A 123 -4.92 1.54 -1.78
CA GLU A 123 -6.28 1.30 -2.23
C GLU A 123 -6.15 0.77 -3.63
N SER A 124 -6.22 -0.55 -3.79
CA SER A 124 -7.20 -1.16 -4.70
C SER A 124 -6.78 -2.52 -5.25
N ASN A 125 -5.49 -2.87 -5.31
CA ASN A 125 -5.04 -3.95 -6.22
C ASN A 125 -4.42 -5.17 -5.54
N GLY A 126 -4.87 -5.52 -4.34
CA GLY A 126 -4.39 -6.70 -3.63
C GLY A 126 -5.47 -7.37 -2.79
N LEU A 127 -5.10 -8.48 -2.16
CA LEU A 127 -5.92 -9.21 -1.18
C LEU A 127 -5.11 -9.46 0.09
N GLY A 128 -5.73 -9.17 1.21
CA GLY A 128 -5.19 -9.37 2.55
C GLY A 128 -5.74 -10.59 3.25
N PHE A 129 -4.93 -11.18 4.13
CA PHE A 129 -5.30 -12.30 5.00
C PHE A 129 -5.05 -11.94 6.46
N ILE A 130 -5.97 -12.37 7.32
CA ILE A 130 -5.86 -12.33 8.77
C ILE A 130 -5.50 -13.73 9.24
N ILE A 131 -4.36 -13.88 9.91
CA ILE A 131 -3.77 -15.19 10.20
C ILE A 131 -3.58 -15.33 11.70
N ASP A 132 -4.11 -16.42 12.28
CA ASP A 132 -3.87 -16.77 13.69
C ASP A 132 -2.41 -17.20 13.85
N SER A 133 -1.66 -16.47 14.69
CA SER A 133 -0.23 -16.66 14.89
C SER A 133 0.12 -18.01 15.51
N ARG A 134 -0.80 -18.63 16.26
CA ARG A 134 -0.61 -19.91 16.97
C ARG A 134 -0.85 -21.09 16.05
N THR A 135 -1.91 -21.02 15.26
CA THR A 135 -2.34 -22.13 14.39
C THR A 135 -1.90 -21.99 12.95
N LYS A 136 -1.36 -20.82 12.58
CA LYS A 136 -1.03 -20.42 11.19
C LYS A 136 -2.21 -20.59 10.23
N THR A 137 -3.42 -20.51 10.76
CA THR A 137 -4.66 -20.66 9.98
C THR A 137 -5.17 -19.29 9.57
N GLU A 138 -5.55 -19.16 8.32
CA GLU A 138 -6.26 -18.00 7.80
C GLU A 138 -7.69 -18.00 8.31
N ILE A 139 -8.08 -16.92 8.97
CA ILE A 139 -9.40 -16.77 9.59
C ILE A 139 -10.25 -15.67 8.94
N GLY A 140 -9.64 -14.83 8.11
CA GLY A 140 -10.32 -13.73 7.45
C GLY A 140 -9.52 -13.13 6.31
N THR A 141 -10.18 -12.29 5.52
CA THR A 141 -9.59 -11.50 4.43
C THR A 141 -9.87 -10.01 4.59
N PHE A 142 -9.12 -9.17 3.88
CA PHE A 142 -9.40 -7.74 3.75
C PHE A 142 -8.98 -7.24 2.36
N GLU A 143 -9.65 -6.22 1.83
CA GLU A 143 -9.50 -5.84 0.40
C GLU A 143 -8.55 -4.66 0.18
N SER A 144 -8.24 -3.89 1.22
CA SER A 144 -7.29 -2.78 1.12
C SER A 144 -6.58 -2.50 2.43
N ILE A 145 -5.39 -1.93 2.28
CA ILE A 145 -4.57 -1.43 3.37
C ILE A 145 -4.27 0.06 3.12
N GLU A 146 -4.50 0.89 4.13
CA GLU A 146 -3.99 2.25 4.16
C GLU A 146 -2.96 2.38 5.25
N ILE A 147 -1.87 3.09 4.96
CA ILE A 147 -0.76 3.29 5.88
C ILE A 147 -0.55 4.80 6.02
N GLU A 148 -0.77 5.34 7.21
CA GLU A 148 -0.53 6.76 7.49
C GLU A 148 0.46 6.93 8.66
N PRO A 149 1.56 7.66 8.47
CA PRO A 149 2.38 8.12 9.58
C PRO A 149 1.68 9.24 10.35
N LYS A 150 1.32 9.01 11.61
CA LYS A 150 0.79 10.07 12.49
C LYS A 150 1.89 10.91 13.15
N SER A 151 3.03 10.31 13.45
CA SER A 151 4.20 10.97 14.05
C SER A 151 5.48 10.22 13.65
N GLU A 152 6.66 10.69 14.08
CA GLU A 152 7.97 10.04 13.85
C GLU A 152 8.04 8.60 14.40
N LEU A 153 7.15 8.23 15.34
CA LEU A 153 7.18 6.93 16.03
C LEU A 153 5.86 6.16 15.90
N THR A 154 4.84 6.72 15.23
CA THR A 154 3.51 6.12 15.19
C THR A 154 2.99 6.04 13.78
N VAL A 155 2.79 4.81 13.33
CA VAL A 155 2.11 4.49 12.08
C VAL A 155 0.78 3.85 12.39
N THR A 156 -0.25 4.29 11.68
CA THR A 156 -1.58 3.71 11.74
C THR A 156 -1.83 2.95 10.44
N TYR A 157 -2.36 1.74 10.57
CA TYR A 157 -2.76 0.89 9.46
C TYR A 157 -4.28 0.74 9.51
N TRP A 158 -4.97 0.97 8.39
CA TRP A 158 -6.38 0.65 8.25
C TRP A 158 -6.53 -0.50 7.28
N LEU A 159 -7.15 -1.58 7.75
CA LEU A 159 -7.58 -2.70 6.92
C LEU A 159 -9.06 -2.51 6.65
N LYS A 160 -9.44 -2.28 5.39
CA LYS A 160 -10.84 -2.07 5.01
C LYS A 160 -11.41 -3.32 4.35
N HIS A 161 -12.74 -3.42 4.43
CA HIS A 161 -13.52 -4.51 3.86
C HIS A 161 -13.14 -5.87 4.44
N VAL A 162 -13.14 -5.92 5.77
CA VAL A 162 -12.71 -7.08 6.54
C VAL A 162 -13.82 -8.13 6.58
N LEU A 163 -13.51 -9.34 6.13
CA LEU A 163 -14.39 -10.50 6.25
C LEU A 163 -13.72 -11.54 7.13
N ILE A 164 -14.40 -11.99 8.17
CA ILE A 164 -13.92 -13.03 9.08
C ILE A 164 -14.86 -14.21 9.01
N LEU A 165 -14.31 -15.41 9.03
CA LEU A 165 -15.10 -16.63 9.15
C LEU A 165 -15.98 -16.53 10.41
N PRO A 166 -17.32 -16.71 10.31
CA PRO A 166 -18.21 -16.51 11.45
C PRO A 166 -17.84 -17.30 12.70
N SER A 167 -17.21 -18.47 12.55
CA SER A 167 -16.74 -19.29 13.68
C SER A 167 -15.56 -18.68 14.45
N TYR A 168 -14.91 -17.64 13.93
CA TYR A 168 -13.73 -16.99 14.51
C TYR A 168 -14.00 -15.56 14.99
N THR A 169 -15.16 -14.94 14.67
CA THR A 169 -15.41 -13.53 14.97
C THR A 169 -15.27 -13.22 16.46
N GLU A 170 -15.91 -14.00 17.33
CA GLU A 170 -15.83 -13.77 18.79
C GLU A 170 -14.39 -13.93 19.32
N GLN A 171 -13.69 -14.98 18.89
CA GLN A 171 -12.30 -15.23 19.27
C GLN A 171 -11.36 -14.13 18.76
N PHE A 172 -11.64 -13.60 17.56
CA PHE A 172 -10.89 -12.51 16.96
C PHE A 172 -11.04 -11.21 17.76
N VAL A 173 -12.28 -10.87 18.13
CA VAL A 173 -12.58 -9.69 18.95
C VAL A 173 -11.90 -9.75 20.32
N GLN A 174 -11.82 -10.93 20.92
CA GLN A 174 -11.25 -11.11 22.26
C GLN A 174 -9.71 -11.17 22.29
N ASN A 175 -9.05 -11.62 21.21
CA ASN A 175 -7.61 -11.94 21.21
C ASN A 175 -6.83 -11.26 20.08
N THR A 176 -7.02 -9.97 19.91
CA THR A 176 -6.49 -9.20 18.77
C THR A 176 -4.97 -9.28 18.59
N ASN A 177 -4.20 -9.47 19.67
CA ASN A 177 -2.74 -9.59 19.62
C ASN A 177 -2.24 -10.96 19.11
N ASP A 178 -3.13 -11.95 18.93
CA ASP A 178 -2.76 -13.28 18.45
C ASP A 178 -2.72 -13.36 16.92
N TYR A 179 -2.92 -12.25 16.20
CA TYR A 179 -3.05 -12.25 14.75
C TYR A 179 -1.97 -11.39 14.09
N PHE A 180 -1.52 -11.85 12.92
CA PHE A 180 -0.74 -11.04 11.99
C PHE A 180 -1.48 -10.95 10.66
N TYR A 181 -1.10 -9.96 9.85
CA TYR A 181 -1.82 -9.60 8.64
C TYR A 181 -0.87 -9.63 7.45
N ALA A 182 -1.27 -10.25 6.35
CA ALA A 182 -0.47 -10.31 5.14
C ALA A 182 -1.27 -9.80 3.95
N TYR A 183 -0.82 -8.71 3.30
CA TYR A 183 -1.45 -8.13 2.11
C TYR A 183 -0.60 -8.37 0.87
N TYR A 184 -1.17 -9.03 -0.12
CA TYR A 184 -0.48 -9.42 -1.35
C TYR A 184 -0.85 -8.44 -2.48
N ASP A 185 0.14 -7.72 -3.00
CA ASP A 185 -0.03 -6.73 -4.06
C ASP A 185 0.82 -7.11 -5.30
N PRO A 186 0.18 -7.68 -6.35
CA PRO A 186 0.84 -7.97 -7.61
C PRO A 186 1.43 -6.75 -8.32
N GLN A 187 0.86 -5.55 -8.14
CA GLN A 187 1.32 -4.36 -8.85
C GLN A 187 2.66 -3.87 -8.33
N SER A 188 2.82 -3.84 -7.00
CA SER A 188 4.11 -3.52 -6.38
C SER A 188 5.06 -4.71 -6.28
N ASN A 189 4.62 -5.92 -6.66
CA ASN A 189 5.37 -7.17 -6.53
C ASN A 189 5.80 -7.43 -5.07
N GLN A 190 4.92 -7.08 -4.11
CA GLN A 190 5.22 -7.11 -2.67
C GLN A 190 4.13 -7.80 -1.85
N VAL A 191 4.55 -8.41 -0.75
CA VAL A 191 3.70 -8.81 0.37
C VAL A 191 3.99 -7.87 1.54
N TYR A 192 2.95 -7.24 2.08
CA TYR A 192 3.00 -6.40 3.28
C TYR A 192 2.59 -7.25 4.48
N ILE A 193 3.54 -7.53 5.36
CA ILE A 193 3.33 -8.32 6.59
C ILE A 193 3.28 -7.37 7.77
N ILE A 194 2.15 -7.32 8.46
CA ILE A 194 1.92 -6.48 9.63
C ILE A 194 1.82 -7.37 10.85
N ASP A 195 2.79 -7.27 11.76
CA ASP A 195 2.71 -7.89 13.08
C ASP A 195 2.27 -6.83 14.09
N SER A 196 1.08 -7.01 14.67
CA SER A 196 0.52 -6.07 15.62
C SER A 196 1.07 -6.32 17.03
N PHE A 197 1.61 -5.28 17.67
CA PHE A 197 2.15 -5.40 19.03
C PHE A 197 1.23 -4.80 20.10
N GLN A 198 0.42 -3.80 19.75
CA GLN A 198 -0.43 -3.12 20.74
C GLN A 198 -1.49 -2.23 20.08
N TYR A 199 -2.75 -2.52 20.42
CA TYR A 199 -3.95 -1.71 20.14
C TYR A 199 -4.54 -1.88 18.74
N ILE A 200 -5.62 -2.65 18.71
CA ILE A 200 -6.47 -2.88 17.55
C ILE A 200 -7.86 -2.34 17.88
N ASP A 201 -8.32 -1.36 17.11
CA ASP A 201 -9.69 -0.86 17.16
C ASP A 201 -10.47 -1.48 16.00
N MET A 202 -11.65 -2.03 16.29
CA MET A 202 -12.39 -2.84 15.33
C MET A 202 -13.87 -2.51 15.38
N ASN A 203 -14.44 -2.34 14.20
CA ASN A 203 -15.88 -2.36 14.02
C ASN A 203 -16.19 -3.52 13.07
N ILE A 204 -16.53 -4.68 13.66
CA ILE A 204 -16.73 -5.93 12.93
C ILE A 204 -18.09 -6.51 13.27
N THR A 205 -18.84 -6.81 12.23
CA THR A 205 -20.06 -7.63 12.28
C THR A 205 -19.94 -8.76 11.26
N ASP A 206 -20.57 -9.92 11.52
CA ASP A 206 -20.35 -11.17 10.75
C ASP A 206 -20.66 -11.08 9.24
N THR A 207 -21.31 -10.01 8.78
CA THR A 207 -21.81 -9.89 7.41
C THR A 207 -21.62 -8.52 6.76
N ASP A 208 -21.02 -7.54 7.43
CA ASP A 208 -20.85 -6.21 6.83
C ASP A 208 -19.53 -6.11 6.07
N PHE A 209 -19.62 -6.02 4.74
CA PHE A 209 -18.48 -5.79 3.87
C PHE A 209 -17.75 -4.46 4.15
N ARG A 210 -18.31 -3.57 4.97
CA ARG A 210 -17.69 -2.29 5.36
C ARG A 210 -16.91 -2.37 6.68
N ASN A 211 -16.75 -3.56 7.25
CA ASN A 211 -15.93 -3.76 8.44
C ASN A 211 -14.52 -3.20 8.23
N MET A 212 -13.98 -2.62 9.30
CA MET A 212 -12.65 -2.02 9.30
C MET A 212 -11.90 -2.37 10.58
N ILE A 213 -10.61 -2.64 10.42
CA ILE A 213 -9.65 -2.79 11.52
C ILE A 213 -8.67 -1.63 11.46
N THR A 214 -8.46 -0.96 12.59
CA THR A 214 -7.40 0.03 12.76
C THR A 214 -6.32 -0.54 13.66
N ILE A 215 -5.09 -0.62 13.17
CA ILE A 215 -3.94 -1.13 13.90
C ILE A 215 -2.99 0.04 14.16
N LYS A 216 -2.55 0.18 15.41
CA LYS A 216 -1.50 1.12 15.79
C LYS A 216 -0.28 0.35 16.27
N ASN A 217 0.90 0.97 16.19
CA ASN A 217 2.15 0.41 16.74
C ASN A 217 2.41 -1.04 16.28
N ALA A 218 2.36 -1.27 14.98
CA ALA A 218 2.67 -2.55 14.36
C ALA A 218 3.97 -2.50 13.58
N THR A 219 4.68 -3.63 13.52
CA THR A 219 5.83 -3.77 12.62
C THR A 219 5.34 -4.13 11.23
N LEU A 220 5.81 -3.40 10.22
CA LEU A 220 5.62 -3.78 8.82
C LEU A 220 6.90 -4.45 8.33
N SER A 221 6.76 -5.58 7.63
CA SER A 221 7.82 -6.26 6.90
C SER A 221 7.37 -6.43 5.45
N LEU A 222 8.31 -6.37 4.50
CA LEU A 222 8.02 -6.54 3.07
C LEU A 222 8.74 -7.75 2.51
N GLU A 223 7.98 -8.63 1.87
CA GLU A 223 8.49 -9.78 1.11
C GLU A 223 8.23 -9.60 -0.39
N GLU A 224 8.99 -10.29 -1.23
CA GLU A 224 8.76 -10.29 -2.67
C GLU A 224 7.54 -11.16 -3.02
N PHE A 225 6.72 -10.68 -3.96
CA PHE A 225 5.54 -11.41 -4.44
C PHE A 225 5.62 -11.69 -5.95
N PRO A 226 6.60 -12.48 -6.40
CA PRO A 226 6.77 -12.78 -7.81
C PRO A 226 5.57 -13.54 -8.38
N ASN A 227 5.41 -13.51 -9.70
CA ASN A 227 4.38 -14.27 -10.42
C ASN A 227 4.47 -15.80 -10.22
N THR A 228 5.60 -16.30 -9.71
CA THR A 228 5.83 -17.70 -9.33
C THR A 228 5.36 -18.02 -7.90
N HIS A 229 4.94 -17.03 -7.12
CA HIS A 229 4.46 -17.25 -5.76
C HIS A 229 3.19 -18.12 -5.80
N PHE A 230 3.08 -19.09 -4.88
CA PHE A 230 1.99 -20.08 -4.91
C PHE A 230 0.58 -19.46 -4.83
N ARG A 231 0.46 -18.27 -4.21
CA ARG A 231 -0.80 -17.50 -4.13
C ARG A 231 -1.10 -16.65 -5.36
N TYR A 232 -0.15 -16.44 -6.27
CA TYR A 232 -0.25 -15.38 -7.29
C TYR A 232 -1.51 -15.49 -8.14
N SER A 233 -1.87 -16.69 -8.63
CA SER A 233 -3.07 -16.86 -9.45
C SER A 233 -4.35 -16.59 -8.68
N MET A 234 -4.42 -17.04 -7.42
CA MET A 234 -5.57 -16.83 -6.53
C MET A 234 -5.77 -15.34 -6.23
N ILE A 235 -4.70 -14.62 -5.88
CA ILE A 235 -4.76 -13.17 -5.63
C ILE A 235 -5.20 -12.43 -6.90
N THR A 236 -4.63 -12.78 -8.05
CA THR A 236 -4.99 -12.18 -9.33
C THR A 236 -6.46 -12.40 -9.68
N GLN A 237 -7.01 -13.57 -9.37
CA GLN A 237 -8.42 -13.86 -9.58
C GLN A 237 -9.30 -13.05 -8.61
N ALA A 238 -8.94 -13.00 -7.33
CA ALA A 238 -9.66 -12.24 -6.32
C ALA A 238 -9.74 -10.73 -6.65
N ILE A 239 -8.68 -10.18 -7.26
CA ILE A 239 -8.65 -8.79 -7.74
C ILE A 239 -9.63 -8.59 -8.90
N LYS A 240 -9.75 -9.55 -9.83
CA LYS A 240 -10.74 -9.47 -10.92
C LYS A 240 -12.15 -9.47 -10.36
N ASP A 241 -12.43 -10.34 -9.39
CA ASP A 241 -13.75 -10.42 -8.74
C ASP A 241 -14.11 -9.10 -8.03
N LYS A 242 -13.12 -8.46 -7.40
CA LYS A 242 -13.25 -7.14 -6.77
C LYS A 242 -13.53 -6.03 -7.79
N ALA A 243 -12.83 -6.04 -8.92
CA ALA A 243 -13.04 -5.06 -9.99
C ALA A 243 -14.47 -5.15 -10.58
N LEU A 244 -15.04 -6.36 -10.64
CA LEU A 244 -16.43 -6.55 -11.04
C LEU A 244 -17.40 -5.91 -10.05
N LEU A 245 -17.17 -6.07 -8.74
CA LEU A 245 -18.00 -5.43 -7.70
C LEU A 245 -17.91 -3.90 -7.75
N GLN A 246 -16.71 -3.35 -7.95
CA GLN A 246 -16.49 -1.90 -8.03
C GLN A 246 -17.14 -1.24 -9.26
N ALA A 247 -17.45 -2.02 -10.30
CA ALA A 247 -18.14 -1.53 -11.49
C ALA A 247 -19.66 -1.37 -11.30
N ILE A 248 -20.20 -1.83 -10.17
CA ILE A 248 -21.64 -1.84 -9.89
C ILE A 248 -21.97 -0.62 -9.01
N ASP A 249 -23.02 0.09 -9.40
CA ASP A 249 -23.57 1.19 -8.59
C ASP A 249 -24.20 0.62 -7.31
N GLU A 250 -23.83 1.16 -6.15
CA GLU A 250 -24.36 0.75 -4.84
C GLU A 250 -25.89 0.92 -4.74
N SER A 251 -26.47 1.80 -5.56
CA SER A 251 -27.93 2.02 -5.63
C SER A 251 -28.67 1.02 -6.54
N SER A 252 -27.93 0.13 -7.22
CA SER A 252 -28.51 -0.92 -8.06
C SER A 252 -29.30 -1.94 -7.22
N SER A 253 -30.41 -2.45 -7.77
CA SER A 253 -31.18 -3.53 -7.17
C SER A 253 -30.38 -4.81 -6.94
N ASP A 254 -29.31 -5.00 -7.72
CA ASP A 254 -28.53 -6.23 -7.75
C ASP A 254 -27.29 -6.15 -6.83
N TYR A 255 -27.01 -4.98 -6.25
CA TYR A 255 -25.79 -4.74 -5.46
C TYR A 255 -25.68 -5.69 -4.25
N GLU A 256 -26.77 -5.91 -3.53
CA GLU A 256 -26.78 -6.81 -2.36
C GLU A 256 -26.50 -8.28 -2.73
N GLU A 257 -27.00 -8.75 -3.88
CA GLU A 257 -26.71 -10.11 -4.35
C GLU A 257 -25.24 -10.26 -4.76
N GLN A 258 -24.69 -9.23 -5.40
CA GLN A 258 -23.30 -9.22 -5.84
C GLN A 258 -22.32 -9.14 -4.66
N ILE A 259 -22.61 -8.33 -3.64
CA ILE A 259 -21.84 -8.35 -2.38
C ILE A 259 -21.89 -9.73 -1.73
N ARG A 260 -23.06 -10.38 -1.69
CA ARG A 260 -23.19 -11.71 -1.10
C ARG A 260 -22.31 -12.72 -1.82
N GLN A 261 -22.37 -12.74 -3.15
CA GLN A 261 -21.56 -13.62 -3.98
C GLN A 261 -20.05 -13.32 -3.82
N PHE A 262 -19.70 -12.04 -3.70
CA PHE A 262 -18.33 -11.62 -3.40
C PHE A 262 -17.86 -12.16 -2.04
N CYS A 263 -18.66 -12.01 -0.99
CA CYS A 263 -18.34 -12.53 0.35
C CYS A 263 -18.22 -14.07 0.35
N GLU A 264 -19.12 -14.77 -0.34
CA GLU A 264 -19.07 -16.23 -0.49
C GLU A 264 -17.77 -16.68 -1.17
N ASN A 265 -17.32 -15.98 -2.21
CA ASN A 265 -16.04 -16.27 -2.87
C ASN A 265 -14.86 -16.13 -1.89
N ARG A 266 -14.84 -15.08 -1.05
CA ARG A 266 -13.80 -14.88 -0.03
C ARG A 266 -13.82 -15.98 1.03
N PHE A 267 -15.00 -16.40 1.47
CA PHE A 267 -15.11 -17.55 2.37
C PHE A 267 -14.65 -18.84 1.72
N SER A 268 -14.90 -19.06 0.43
CA SER A 268 -14.38 -20.23 -0.31
C SER A 268 -12.85 -20.28 -0.28
N ILE A 269 -12.18 -19.14 -0.54
CA ILE A 269 -10.72 -19.02 -0.46
C ILE A 269 -10.21 -19.46 0.92
N LEU A 270 -10.82 -18.96 2.00
CA LEU A 270 -10.42 -19.31 3.37
C LEU A 270 -10.65 -20.79 3.69
N GLN A 271 -11.75 -21.38 3.19
CA GLN A 271 -12.03 -22.80 3.38
C GLN A 271 -11.05 -23.70 2.61
N GLU A 272 -10.70 -23.34 1.37
CA GLU A 272 -9.69 -24.05 0.58
C GLU A 272 -8.31 -24.01 1.25
N ALA A 273 -7.88 -22.83 1.72
CA ALA A 273 -6.64 -22.67 2.47
C ALA A 273 -6.62 -23.57 3.72
N LYS A 274 -7.72 -23.60 4.48
CA LYS A 274 -7.87 -24.48 5.65
C LYS A 274 -7.80 -25.96 5.30
N GLN A 275 -8.41 -26.38 4.20
CA GLN A 275 -8.35 -27.77 3.73
C GLN A 275 -6.93 -28.15 3.29
N GLN A 276 -6.21 -27.25 2.62
CA GLN A 276 -4.84 -27.48 2.21
C GLN A 276 -3.90 -27.60 3.40
N ALA A 277 -3.98 -26.68 4.37
CA ALA A 277 -3.20 -26.75 5.60
C ALA A 277 -3.46 -28.07 6.37
N LYS A 278 -4.71 -28.54 6.39
CA LYS A 278 -5.07 -29.83 6.99
C LYS A 278 -4.44 -31.01 6.24
N LYS A 279 -4.44 -30.98 4.90
CA LYS A 279 -3.80 -32.02 4.07
C LYS A 279 -2.29 -32.06 4.28
N GLU A 280 -1.63 -30.91 4.31
CA GLU A 280 -0.18 -30.80 4.56
C GLU A 280 0.18 -31.34 5.95
N LYS A 281 -0.59 -30.97 6.99
CA LYS A 281 -0.40 -31.50 8.35
C LYS A 281 -0.53 -33.02 8.39
N ILE A 282 -1.52 -33.58 7.70
CA ILE A 282 -1.71 -35.03 7.60
C ILE A 282 -0.52 -35.66 6.87
N TYR A 283 -0.07 -35.08 5.76
CA TYR A 283 1.07 -35.57 5.00
C TYR A 283 2.35 -35.60 5.84
N HIS A 284 2.64 -34.53 6.59
CA HIS A 284 3.80 -34.50 7.50
C HIS A 284 3.70 -35.54 8.61
N GLN A 285 2.52 -35.75 9.20
CA GLN A 285 2.31 -36.80 10.20
C GLN A 285 2.56 -38.21 9.65
N PHE A 286 2.31 -38.45 8.37
CA PHE A 286 2.60 -39.74 7.73
C PHE A 286 4.05 -39.85 7.23
N ALA A 287 4.67 -38.75 6.80
CA ALA A 287 6.09 -38.71 6.43
C ALA A 287 7.01 -39.02 7.63
N ASP A 288 6.63 -38.58 8.83
CA ASP A 288 7.35 -38.91 10.07
C ASP A 288 7.21 -40.40 10.44
N ILE A 289 6.13 -41.07 10.04
CA ILE A 289 5.91 -42.51 10.27
C ILE A 289 6.75 -43.37 9.32
N GLU A 290 6.98 -42.92 8.08
CA GLU A 290 7.79 -43.67 7.09
C GLU A 290 9.30 -43.65 7.39
N LEU A 291 9.79 -42.72 8.22
CA LEU A 291 11.19 -42.65 8.64
C LEU A 291 11.53 -43.51 9.87
N GLU A 292 10.53 -44.08 10.56
CA GLU A 292 10.72 -44.94 11.74
C GLU A 292 10.63 -46.46 11.45
N ILE A 293 10.65 -46.87 10.18
CA ILE A 293 10.62 -48.30 9.76
C ILE A 293 11.98 -48.76 9.22
#